data_AF-A0A377A9Y3-F1
#
_entry.id   AF-A0A377A9Y3-F1
#
_cell.length_a   1.000
_cell.length_b   1.000
_cell.length_c   1.000
_cell.angle_alpha   90.00
_cell.angle_beta   90.00
_cell.angle_gamma   90.00
#
_symmetry.space_group_name_H-M   'P 1'
#
loop_
_entity.id
_entity.type
_entity.pdbx_description
1 polymer ?
#
loop_
_entity_poly.entity_id
_entity_poly.type
_entity_poly.pdbx_seq_one_letter_code
_entity_poly.pdbx_strand_id
1 'polypeptide(L)'
;MRKGFSLSCAMLGIDGKVVMPKGAPKSKVAATCDYSAEVVLHGDNFNDTIAKVSEIVEMEGRIFIPPYDDPKVIAGQGTIGLEIMEDLYDVDNVIVPIGGGGLIAGIAVAIKSINPTIRVIGVQSEKRSRHGGFFPLRRNNHAPNYRHPGGWL
;
A
#
# COMPACT_ATOMS: atom_id res chain seq x y z
N MET A 1 -7.37 4.22 0.15
CA MET A 1 -6.94 5.01 -1.02
C MET A 1 -8.10 5.82 -1.62
N ARG A 2 -9.11 5.26 -2.31
CA ARG A 2 -10.24 6.04 -2.92
C ARG A 2 -10.91 7.07 -2.00
N LYS A 3 -11.33 6.65 -0.80
CA LYS A 3 -11.89 7.58 0.22
C LYS A 3 -10.92 8.71 0.58
N GLY A 4 -9.64 8.36 0.80
CA GLY A 4 -8.59 9.32 1.15
C GLY A 4 -8.37 10.33 0.02
N PHE A 5 -8.29 9.86 -1.22
CA PHE A 5 -8.21 10.73 -2.40
C PHE A 5 -9.39 11.72 -2.45
N SER A 6 -10.62 11.20 -2.32
CA SER A 6 -11.81 12.06 -2.37
C SER A 6 -11.82 13.09 -1.23
N LEU A 7 -11.50 12.68 0.00
CA LEU A 7 -11.36 13.59 1.13
C LEU A 7 -10.29 14.66 0.86
N SER A 8 -9.14 14.29 0.32
CA SER A 8 -8.08 15.26 -0.05
C SER A 8 -8.56 16.25 -1.11
N CYS A 9 -9.29 15.79 -2.14
CA CYS A 9 -9.91 16.66 -3.13
C CYS A 9 -10.87 17.67 -2.49
N ALA A 10 -11.77 17.21 -1.61
CA ALA A 10 -12.69 18.08 -0.89
C ALA A 10 -11.96 19.10 0.00
N MET A 11 -10.96 18.67 0.76
CA MET A 11 -10.18 19.54 1.66
C MET A 11 -9.39 20.61 0.91
N LEU A 12 -8.91 20.28 -0.30
CA LEU A 12 -8.09 21.18 -1.11
C LEU A 12 -8.89 21.96 -2.17
N GLY A 13 -10.20 21.72 -2.28
CA GLY A 13 -11.04 22.31 -3.34
C GLY A 13 -10.63 21.88 -4.75
N ILE A 14 -10.06 20.68 -4.89
CA ILE A 14 -9.60 20.12 -6.18
C ILE A 14 -10.70 19.25 -6.77
N ASP A 15 -11.01 19.46 -8.04
CA ASP A 15 -11.94 18.62 -8.80
C ASP A 15 -11.34 17.23 -9.07
N GLY A 16 -11.89 16.20 -8.41
CA GLY A 16 -11.39 14.83 -8.43
C GLY A 16 -12.36 13.85 -9.07
N LYS A 17 -11.84 12.90 -9.85
CA LYS A 17 -12.61 11.78 -10.41
C LYS A 17 -12.06 10.43 -9.97
N VAL A 18 -12.94 9.47 -9.68
CA VAL A 18 -12.60 8.10 -9.34
C VAL A 18 -13.32 7.14 -10.28
N VAL A 19 -12.56 6.40 -11.08
CA VAL A 19 -13.11 5.35 -11.94
C VAL A 19 -13.22 4.04 -11.15
N MET A 20 -14.38 3.41 -11.22
CA MET A 20 -14.67 2.12 -10.57
C MET A 20 -15.40 1.19 -11.55
N PRO A 21 -15.26 -0.14 -11.41
CA PRO A 21 -16.03 -1.07 -12.25
C PRO A 21 -17.52 -0.97 -11.95
N LYS A 22 -18.37 -1.25 -12.94
CA LYS A 22 -19.84 -1.20 -12.79
C LYS A 22 -20.36 -2.10 -11.66
N GLY A 23 -19.70 -3.24 -11.45
CA GLY A 23 -19.99 -4.19 -10.36
C GLY A 23 -19.42 -3.81 -8.99
N ALA A 24 -18.87 -2.60 -8.80
CA ALA A 24 -18.33 -2.19 -7.52
C ALA A 24 -19.40 -2.22 -6.42
N PRO A 25 -19.10 -2.77 -5.22
CA PRO A 25 -20.04 -2.76 -4.11
C PRO A 25 -20.55 -1.35 -3.79
N LYS A 26 -21.88 -1.18 -3.65
CA LYS A 26 -22.51 0.12 -3.39
C LYS A 26 -21.89 0.86 -2.19
N SER A 27 -21.51 0.13 -1.14
CA SER A 27 -20.84 0.69 0.04
C SER A 27 -19.49 1.32 -0.27
N LYS A 28 -18.76 0.86 -1.29
CA LYS A 28 -17.49 1.43 -1.75
C LYS A 28 -17.68 2.63 -2.68
N VAL A 29 -18.79 2.67 -3.42
CA VAL A 29 -19.18 3.82 -4.24
C VAL A 29 -19.62 4.97 -3.34
N ALA A 30 -20.59 4.73 -2.46
CA ALA A 30 -21.11 5.75 -1.52
C ALA A 30 -19.99 6.41 -0.70
N ALA A 31 -19.15 5.56 -0.10
CA ALA A 31 -17.90 5.92 0.54
C ALA A 31 -17.01 6.95 -0.18
N THR A 32 -16.99 6.92 -1.51
CA THR A 32 -16.17 7.81 -2.34
C THR A 32 -16.97 9.06 -2.72
N CYS A 33 -18.28 8.91 -3.01
CA CYS A 33 -19.18 10.03 -3.30
C CYS A 33 -19.36 11.00 -2.11
N ASP A 34 -19.23 10.51 -0.88
CA ASP A 34 -19.42 11.32 0.34
C ASP A 34 -18.43 12.51 0.45
N TYR A 35 -17.35 12.52 -0.33
CA TYR A 35 -16.27 13.52 -0.23
C TYR A 35 -15.99 14.23 -1.57
N SER A 36 -17.04 14.57 -2.33
CA SER A 36 -16.98 15.47 -3.50
C SER A 36 -16.28 14.95 -4.77
N ALA A 37 -15.63 13.78 -4.77
CA ALA A 37 -15.10 13.24 -6.03
C ALA A 37 -16.22 12.63 -6.87
N GLU A 38 -16.22 12.93 -8.18
CA GLU A 38 -17.11 12.28 -9.14
C GLU A 38 -16.72 10.81 -9.28
N VAL A 39 -17.71 9.91 -9.15
CA VAL A 39 -17.49 8.48 -9.39
C VAL A 39 -17.97 8.11 -10.78
N VAL A 40 -17.04 7.65 -11.62
CA VAL A 40 -17.32 7.15 -12.96
C VAL A 40 -17.36 5.62 -12.93
N LEU A 41 -18.54 5.04 -13.12
CA LEU A 41 -18.70 3.59 -13.21
C LEU A 41 -18.47 3.10 -14.64
N HIS A 42 -17.37 2.39 -14.88
CA HIS A 42 -17.01 1.91 -16.21
C HIS A 42 -16.32 0.54 -16.18
N GLY A 43 -16.63 -0.29 -17.17
CA GLY A 43 -16.02 -1.61 -17.32
C GLY A 43 -16.47 -2.64 -16.29
N ASP A 44 -16.04 -3.88 -16.50
CA ASP A 44 -16.37 -5.03 -15.66
C ASP A 44 -15.18 -5.45 -14.79
N ASN A 45 -13.97 -5.12 -15.23
CA ASN A 45 -12.74 -5.46 -14.53
C ASN A 45 -11.81 -4.24 -14.35
N PHE A 46 -10.69 -4.47 -13.67
CA PHE A 46 -9.74 -3.39 -13.36
C PHE A 46 -9.05 -2.82 -14.61
N ASN A 47 -8.73 -3.63 -15.60
CA ASN A 47 -8.06 -3.15 -16.81
C ASN A 47 -8.97 -2.20 -17.60
N ASP A 48 -10.26 -2.50 -17.68
CA ASP A 48 -11.25 -1.62 -18.30
C ASP A 48 -11.30 -0.26 -17.60
N THR A 49 -11.21 -0.25 -16.26
CA THR A 49 -11.18 1.00 -15.50
C THR A 49 -9.92 1.81 -15.78
N ILE A 50 -8.77 1.16 -15.98
CA ILE A 50 -7.51 1.83 -16.33
C ILE A 50 -7.58 2.41 -17.74
N ALA A 51 -8.12 1.67 -18.71
CA ALA A 51 -8.36 2.20 -20.06
C ALA A 51 -9.23 3.46 -20.01
N LYS A 52 -10.30 3.44 -19.20
CA LYS A 52 -11.17 4.61 -19.04
C LYS A 52 -10.49 5.80 -18.36
N VAL A 53 -9.61 5.54 -17.40
CA VAL A 53 -8.79 6.60 -16.78
C VAL A 53 -7.91 7.26 -17.84
N SER A 54 -7.24 6.48 -18.70
CA SER A 54 -6.40 7.03 -19.76
C SER A 54 -7.20 7.92 -20.72
N GLU A 55 -8.38 7.48 -21.14
CA GLU A 55 -9.28 8.31 -21.97
C GLU A 55 -9.64 9.63 -21.29
N ILE A 56 -10.00 9.61 -20.00
CA ILE A 56 -10.37 10.82 -19.25
C ILE A 56 -9.18 11.76 -19.12
N VAL A 57 -7.99 11.22 -18.86
CA VAL A 57 -6.74 12.01 -18.79
C VAL A 57 -6.48 12.73 -20.10
N GLU A 58 -6.60 12.02 -21.23
CA GLU A 58 -6.38 12.58 -22.57
C GLU A 58 -7.44 13.63 -22.95
N MET A 59 -8.73 13.33 -22.71
CA MET A 59 -9.83 14.22 -23.11
C MET A 59 -9.97 15.45 -22.21
N GLU A 60 -9.74 15.31 -20.90
CA GLU A 60 -9.99 16.36 -19.92
C GLU A 60 -8.71 17.03 -19.41
N GLY A 61 -7.53 16.57 -19.82
CA GLY A 61 -6.24 17.12 -19.40
C GLY A 61 -5.93 16.91 -17.91
N ARG A 62 -6.42 15.80 -17.32
CA ARG A 62 -6.29 15.50 -15.88
C ARG A 62 -4.98 14.81 -15.53
N ILE A 63 -4.60 14.90 -14.26
CA ILE A 63 -3.46 14.14 -13.71
C ILE A 63 -3.96 12.83 -13.13
N PHE A 64 -3.42 11.72 -13.62
CA PHE A 64 -3.64 10.42 -12.99
C PHE A 64 -2.80 10.28 -11.72
N ILE A 65 -3.43 9.90 -10.61
CA ILE A 65 -2.76 9.58 -9.35
C ILE A 65 -2.77 8.06 -9.16
N PRO A 66 -1.61 7.37 -9.26
CA PRO A 66 -1.53 5.94 -9.04
C PRO A 66 -1.94 5.55 -7.61
N PRO A 67 -2.55 4.37 -7.42
CA PRO A 67 -3.00 3.95 -6.10
C PRO A 67 -1.91 3.55 -5.11
N TYR A 68 -0.68 3.33 -5.59
CA TYR A 68 0.45 2.90 -4.77
C TYR A 68 1.82 3.10 -5.45
N ASP A 69 1.89 2.99 -6.78
CA ASP A 69 3.14 3.04 -7.55
C ASP A 69 3.47 4.48 -7.96
N ASP A 70 3.69 5.34 -6.97
CA ASP A 70 4.12 6.72 -7.16
C ASP A 70 5.01 7.13 -5.97
N PRO A 71 6.18 7.76 -6.19
CA PRO A 71 7.09 8.14 -5.12
C PRO A 71 6.46 9.01 -4.02
N LYS A 72 5.54 9.93 -4.36
CA LYS A 72 4.87 10.78 -3.37
C LYS A 72 3.82 10.01 -2.58
N VAL A 73 3.08 9.11 -3.23
CA VAL A 73 2.15 8.21 -2.54
C VAL A 73 2.89 7.33 -1.55
N ILE A 74 4.01 6.73 -1.97
CA ILE A 74 4.88 5.89 -1.13
C ILE A 74 5.44 6.70 0.05
N ALA A 75 6.01 7.87 -0.22
CA ALA A 75 6.55 8.75 0.83
C ALA A 75 5.47 9.13 1.85
N GLY A 76 4.26 9.46 1.37
CA GLY A 76 3.11 9.73 2.24
C GLY A 76 2.78 8.56 3.15
N GLN A 77 2.86 7.31 2.67
CA GLN A 77 2.66 6.14 3.55
C GLN A 77 3.81 5.94 4.54
N GLY A 78 5.02 6.39 4.23
CA GLY A 78 6.19 6.29 5.09
C GLY A 78 6.11 7.13 6.36
N THR A 79 5.23 8.12 6.41
CA THR A 79 4.96 8.92 7.63
C THR A 79 4.54 8.03 8.81
N ILE A 80 3.79 6.96 8.56
CA ILE A 80 3.45 5.94 9.58
C ILE A 80 4.72 5.31 10.17
N GLY A 81 5.74 5.08 9.34
CA GLY A 81 7.03 4.55 9.80
C GLY A 81 7.78 5.55 10.67
N LEU A 82 7.67 6.85 10.40
CA LEU A 82 8.25 7.90 11.26
C LEU A 82 7.54 7.95 12.61
N GLU A 83 6.21 7.95 12.62
CA GLU A 83 5.40 7.92 13.84
C GLU A 83 5.73 6.71 14.72
N ILE A 84 5.91 5.51 14.12
CA ILE A 84 6.36 4.31 14.86
C ILE A 84 7.72 4.53 15.53
N MET A 85 8.68 5.16 14.83
CA MET A 85 10.01 5.40 15.38
C MET A 85 10.04 6.50 16.43
N GLU A 86 9.09 7.44 16.39
CA GLU A 86 8.89 8.46 17.42
C GLU A 86 8.27 7.86 18.69
N ASP A 87 7.25 7.02 18.54
CA ASP A 87 6.49 6.45 19.66
C ASP A 87 7.16 5.20 20.27
N LEU A 88 7.84 4.37 19.47
CA LEU A 88 8.43 3.09 19.88
C LEU A 88 9.73 2.79 19.11
N TYR A 89 10.78 3.53 19.44
CA TYR A 89 12.08 3.46 18.77
C TYR A 89 12.77 2.07 18.83
N ASP A 90 12.49 1.28 19.86
CA ASP A 90 13.10 -0.03 20.12
C ASP A 90 12.27 -1.22 19.59
N VAL A 91 11.30 -0.98 18.72
CA VAL A 91 10.48 -2.04 18.12
C VAL A 91 11.33 -3.06 17.35
N ASP A 92 11.18 -4.36 17.66
CA ASP A 92 11.90 -5.41 16.95
C ASP A 92 11.33 -5.69 15.56
N ASN A 93 10.00 -5.63 15.43
CA ASN A 93 9.25 -6.14 14.29
C ASN A 93 8.06 -5.26 13.95
N VAL A 94 7.92 -4.91 12.67
CA VAL A 94 6.76 -4.19 12.15
C VAL A 94 6.09 -5.03 11.07
N ILE A 95 4.86 -5.45 11.34
CA ILE A 95 4.07 -6.30 10.44
C ILE A 95 3.18 -5.41 9.56
N VAL A 96 3.33 -5.48 8.23
CA VAL A 96 2.65 -4.58 7.29
C VAL A 96 1.84 -5.37 6.26
N PRO A 97 0.54 -5.07 6.07
CA PRO A 97 -0.26 -5.71 5.03
C PRO A 97 0.18 -5.28 3.62
N ILE A 98 0.26 -6.23 2.69
CA ILE A 98 0.68 -6.00 1.30
C ILE A 98 -0.51 -6.06 0.33
N GLY A 99 -0.86 -4.88 -0.17
CA GLY A 99 -1.68 -4.66 -1.37
C GLY A 99 -0.83 -4.66 -2.64
N GLY A 100 -0.70 -3.47 -3.25
CA GLY A 100 0.21 -3.18 -4.36
C GLY A 100 1.63 -2.79 -3.95
N GLY A 101 1.94 -2.78 -2.64
CA GLY A 101 3.30 -2.58 -2.12
C GLY A 101 3.61 -1.17 -1.58
N GLY A 102 2.87 -0.13 -1.98
CA GLY A 102 3.21 1.25 -1.59
C GLY A 102 3.27 1.50 -0.07
N LEU A 103 2.38 0.89 0.71
CA LEU A 103 2.38 1.01 2.18
C LEU A 103 3.66 0.44 2.81
N ILE A 104 3.98 -0.82 2.51
CA ILE A 104 5.18 -1.46 3.05
C ILE A 104 6.45 -0.81 2.54
N ALA A 105 6.48 -0.35 1.28
CA ALA A 105 7.61 0.36 0.72
C ALA A 105 7.90 1.65 1.50
N GLY A 106 6.87 2.48 1.74
CA GLY A 106 7.01 3.72 2.51
C GLY A 106 7.49 3.48 3.93
N ILE A 107 6.81 2.57 4.65
CA ILE A 107 7.16 2.23 6.04
C ILE A 107 8.58 1.66 6.12
N ALA A 108 8.95 0.76 5.20
CA ALA A 108 10.27 0.16 5.19
C ALA A 108 11.37 1.19 4.95
N VAL A 109 11.18 2.11 4.00
CA VAL A 109 12.14 3.20 3.76
C VAL A 109 12.34 4.03 5.02
N ALA A 110 11.24 4.52 5.62
CA ALA A 110 11.32 5.35 6.83
C ALA A 110 12.03 4.65 7.99
N ILE A 111 11.60 3.43 8.34
CA ILE A 111 12.17 2.67 9.45
C ILE A 111 13.63 2.30 9.19
N LYS A 112 13.96 1.78 8.00
CA LYS A 112 15.31 1.30 7.69
C LYS A 112 16.33 2.43 7.58
N SER A 113 15.90 3.63 7.22
CA SER A 113 16.75 4.82 7.25
C SER A 113 17.11 5.28 8.66
N ILE A 114 16.29 4.95 9.67
CA ILE A 114 16.52 5.32 11.07
C ILE A 114 17.21 4.19 11.83
N ASN A 115 16.67 2.97 11.77
CA ASN A 115 17.23 1.79 12.40
C ASN A 115 17.14 0.58 11.45
N PRO A 116 18.25 0.19 10.79
CA PRO A 116 18.24 -0.88 9.82
C PRO A 116 18.06 -2.27 10.43
N THR A 117 18.18 -2.43 11.74
CA THR A 117 18.08 -3.74 12.41
C THR A 117 16.62 -4.21 12.59
N ILE A 118 15.66 -3.28 12.65
CA ILE A 118 14.23 -3.54 12.82
C ILE A 118 13.69 -4.35 11.64
N ARG A 119 12.97 -5.45 11.89
CA ARG A 119 12.43 -6.28 10.81
C ARG A 119 11.08 -5.75 10.33
N VAL A 120 10.98 -5.40 9.05
CA VAL A 120 9.70 -5.06 8.41
C VAL A 120 9.20 -6.26 7.64
N ILE A 121 8.07 -6.82 8.06
CA ILE A 121 7.55 -8.10 7.60
C ILE A 121 6.23 -7.88 6.88
N GLY A 122 6.21 -8.23 5.59
CA GLY A 122 5.02 -8.12 4.76
C GLY A 122 4.07 -9.30 4.89
N VAL A 123 2.77 -9.02 4.93
CA VAL A 123 1.72 -10.05 5.00
C VAL A 123 0.71 -9.88 3.87
N GLN A 124 0.44 -10.95 3.13
CA GLN A 124 -0.55 -10.97 2.05
C GLN A 124 -1.49 -12.17 2.21
N SER A 125 -2.70 -12.06 1.67
CA SER A 125 -3.62 -13.19 1.58
C SER A 125 -3.05 -14.25 0.63
N GLU A 126 -3.07 -15.51 1.06
CA GLU A 126 -2.61 -16.67 0.28
C GLU A 126 -3.26 -16.72 -1.11
N LYS A 127 -4.58 -16.46 -1.18
CA LYS A 127 -5.35 -16.46 -2.44
C LYS A 127 -4.96 -15.36 -3.42
N ARG A 128 -4.14 -14.40 -3.01
CA ARG A 128 -3.73 -13.24 -3.81
C ARG A 128 -2.22 -13.05 -3.85
N SER A 129 -1.46 -14.10 -3.56
CA SER A 129 0.00 -14.10 -3.57
C SER A 129 0.51 -13.90 -5.00
N ARG A 130 0.92 -12.68 -5.34
CA ARG A 130 1.53 -12.35 -6.64
C ARG A 130 3.06 -12.44 -6.64
N HIS A 131 3.65 -12.77 -5.49
CA HIS A 131 5.09 -12.95 -5.33
C HIS A 131 5.38 -14.40 -4.97
N GLY A 132 5.84 -15.20 -5.93
CA GLY A 132 6.32 -16.58 -5.73
C GLY A 132 7.66 -16.67 -4.99
N GLY A 133 7.94 -15.74 -4.07
CA GLY A 133 9.22 -15.63 -3.37
C GLY A 133 9.09 -15.43 -1.86
N PHE A 134 7.96 -15.81 -1.25
CA PHE A 134 7.80 -15.77 0.20
C PHE A 134 7.73 -17.18 0.76
N PHE A 135 8.81 -17.58 1.45
CA PHE A 135 8.83 -18.80 2.26
C PHE A 135 7.77 -18.66 3.36
N PRO A 136 6.78 -19.56 3.47
CA PRO A 136 5.89 -19.55 4.62
C PRO A 136 6.73 -19.72 5.88
N LEU A 137 6.42 -18.94 6.92
CA LEU A 137 6.96 -19.14 8.27
C LEU A 137 6.59 -20.56 8.72
N ARG A 138 7.47 -21.53 8.45
CA ARG A 138 7.42 -22.83 9.12
C ARG A 138 7.68 -22.55 10.60
N ARG A 139 6.72 -22.95 11.44
CA ARG A 139 6.95 -23.16 12.87
C ARG A 139 8.15 -24.10 13.03
N ASN A 140 9.31 -23.58 13.42
CA ASN A 140 10.36 -24.42 13.99
C ASN A 140 9.99 -24.72 15.44
N ASN A 141 9.16 -25.73 15.65
CA ASN A 141 9.31 -26.56 16.84
C ASN A 141 10.52 -27.46 16.56
N HIS A 142 11.61 -27.20 17.27
CA HIS A 142 12.66 -28.12 17.72
C HIS A 142 13.94 -27.30 17.94
N ALA A 143 14.23 -27.01 19.21
CA ALA A 143 15.59 -26.69 19.62
C ALA A 143 16.47 -27.92 19.42
N PRO A 144 17.75 -27.73 19.09
CA PRO A 144 18.77 -28.32 19.94
C PRO A 144 19.91 -27.35 20.27
N ASN A 145 20.40 -27.50 21.50
CA ASN A 145 21.67 -26.97 22.00
C ASN A 145 22.84 -27.48 21.13
N TYR A 146 23.83 -26.63 20.79
CA TYR A 146 25.24 -26.74 21.24
C TYR A 146 26.22 -25.79 20.50
N ARG A 147 26.98 -25.03 21.32
CA ARG A 147 28.38 -24.55 21.25
C ARG A 147 29.07 -24.24 19.89
N HIS A 148 29.59 -23.01 19.78
CA HIS A 148 30.82 -22.64 19.05
C HIS A 148 32.06 -23.26 19.75
N PRO A 149 33.15 -23.66 19.04
CA PRO A 149 34.09 -22.69 18.44
C PRO A 149 34.89 -23.13 17.16
N GLY A 150 35.39 -22.13 16.41
CA GLY A 150 36.45 -22.26 15.38
C GLY A 150 35.94 -22.68 13.98
N GLY A 151 36.45 -22.19 12.85
CA GLY A 151 37.57 -21.31 12.54
C GLY A 151 37.52 -20.96 11.04
N TRP A 152 38.27 -19.92 10.69
CA TRP A 152 38.58 -19.36 9.38
C TRP A 152 38.51 -20.29 8.15
N LEU A 153 37.73 -19.89 7.14
CA LEU A 153 38.15 -19.51 5.78
C LEU A 153 36.92 -19.01 4.99
#